data_AF-C7J1H1-F1
#
_entry.id   AF-C7J1H1-F1
#
_cell.length_a   1.000
_cell.length_b   1.000
_cell.length_c   1.000
_cell.angle_alpha   90.00
_cell.angle_beta   90.00
_cell.angle_gamma   90.00
#
_symmetry.space_group_name_H-M   'P 1'
#
loop_
_entity.id
_entity.type
_entity.pdbx_description
1 polymer ?
#
loop_
_entity_poly.entity_id
_entity_poly.type
_entity_poly.pdbx_seq_one_letter_code
_entity_poly.pdbx_strand_id
1 'polypeptide(L)'
;MALLLNHPAAMAKARAEIDRFVGTGRVVEEADLPNLPYLQCIIRENLRLYPVGPLLAPHESSADCSVSVAGGGRYAVPAGTMLLVNVHAMHRDARFWGPDPESFSPERFEGGRSEGKWMLPFGMGRRRCPGEGLAVKVVGLALATLVQCFEWRRVGDEEVDMTEGSGLTMPKAVPLEALYWPRPEMVPALSGIFFIYNFFY
;
A
#
# COMPACT_ATOMS: atom_id res chain seq x y z
N MET A 1 0.43 -4.98 6.95
CA MET A 1 0.85 -5.58 8.24
C MET A 1 2.32 -5.97 8.29
N ALA A 2 2.84 -6.80 7.38
CA ALA A 2 4.25 -7.24 7.40
C ALA A 2 5.26 -6.07 7.59
N LEU A 3 5.17 -5.03 6.76
CA LEU A 3 6.01 -3.83 6.91
C LEU A 3 5.89 -3.17 8.28
N LEU A 4 4.67 -3.04 8.82
CA LEU A 4 4.45 -2.40 10.12
C LEU A 4 4.99 -3.24 11.30
N LEU A 5 5.06 -4.57 11.16
CA LEU A 5 5.69 -5.44 12.16
C LEU A 5 7.22 -5.28 12.21
N ASN A 6 7.84 -4.96 11.07
CA ASN A 6 9.26 -4.59 11.01
C ASN A 6 9.49 -3.12 11.40
N HIS A 7 8.45 -2.27 11.35
CA HIS A 7 8.53 -0.83 11.64
C HIS A 7 7.55 -0.40 12.75
N PRO A 8 7.80 -0.81 14.02
CA PRO A 8 6.89 -0.57 15.13
C PRO A 8 6.63 0.93 15.41
N ALA A 9 7.58 1.81 15.10
CA ALA A 9 7.37 3.26 15.21
C ALA A 9 6.29 3.77 14.25
N ALA A 10 6.26 3.27 13.02
CA ALA A 10 5.21 3.60 12.05
C ALA A 10 3.85 3.01 12.47
N MET A 11 3.83 1.78 13.01
CA MET A 11 2.63 1.18 13.60
C MET A 11 2.07 2.06 14.72
N ALA A 12 2.93 2.47 15.67
CA ALA A 12 2.54 3.31 16.80
C ALA A 12 2.02 4.68 16.36
N LYS A 13 2.67 5.32 15.37
CA LYS A 13 2.21 6.61 14.84
C LYS A 13 0.86 6.49 14.13
N ALA A 14 0.62 5.43 13.36
CA ALA A 14 -0.68 5.16 12.75
C ALA A 14 -1.77 4.89 13.80
N ARG A 15 -1.43 4.14 14.86
CA ARG A 15 -2.37 3.90 15.97
C ARG A 15 -2.74 5.17 16.70
N ALA A 16 -1.77 6.01 17.04
CA ALA A 16 -2.01 7.30 17.67
C ALA A 16 -2.87 8.23 16.80
N GLU A 17 -2.68 8.22 15.47
CA GLU A 17 -3.55 8.94 14.54
C GLU A 17 -4.99 8.42 14.60
N ILE A 18 -5.19 7.11 14.51
CA ILE A 18 -6.54 6.50 14.55
C ILE A 18 -7.23 6.76 15.90
N ASP A 19 -6.53 6.54 17.02
CA ASP A 19 -7.06 6.77 18.36
C ASP A 19 -7.43 8.25 18.57
N ARG A 20 -6.69 9.19 17.95
CA ARG A 20 -7.00 10.62 18.02
C ARG A 20 -8.27 11.01 17.24
N PHE A 21 -8.44 10.49 16.03
CA PHE A 21 -9.52 10.95 15.13
C PHE A 21 -10.80 10.10 15.23
N VAL A 22 -10.66 8.80 15.50
CA VAL A 22 -11.77 7.84 15.59
C VAL A 22 -12.06 7.46 17.05
N GLY A 23 -11.00 7.33 17.86
CA GLY A 23 -11.11 6.83 19.23
C GLY A 23 -11.27 5.31 19.31
N THR A 24 -11.69 4.84 20.48
CA THR A 24 -11.85 3.41 20.78
C THR A 24 -13.30 2.99 21.05
N GLY A 25 -14.25 3.92 20.98
CA GLY A 25 -15.68 3.65 21.23
C GLY A 25 -16.42 2.96 20.08
N ARG A 26 -15.83 2.94 18.87
CA ARG A 26 -16.37 2.26 17.68
C ARG A 26 -15.24 1.84 16.75
N VAL A 27 -15.54 0.92 15.83
CA VAL A 27 -14.62 0.58 14.73
C VAL A 27 -14.61 1.72 13.70
N VAL A 28 -13.45 1.94 13.10
CA VAL A 28 -13.24 2.87 11.98
C VAL A 28 -14.20 2.58 10.81
N GLU A 29 -14.69 3.64 10.19
CA GLU A 29 -15.60 3.59 9.04
C GLU A 29 -14.98 4.28 7.82
N GLU A 30 -15.55 4.07 6.63
CA GLU A 30 -15.03 4.68 5.39
C GLU A 30 -14.95 6.21 5.48
N ALA A 31 -15.93 6.84 6.14
CA ALA A 31 -16.01 8.29 6.31
C ALA A 31 -14.84 8.87 7.14
N ASP A 32 -14.14 8.05 7.93
CA ASP A 32 -13.01 8.48 8.73
C ASP A 32 -11.70 8.54 7.93
N LEU A 33 -11.59 7.78 6.85
CA LEU A 33 -10.33 7.62 6.09
C LEU A 33 -9.69 8.93 5.62
N PRO A 34 -10.45 9.98 5.21
CA PRO A 34 -9.86 11.28 4.87
C PRO A 34 -9.11 11.95 6.04
N ASN A 35 -9.45 11.62 7.29
CA ASN A 35 -8.82 12.17 8.50
C ASN A 35 -7.60 11.37 8.98
N LEU A 36 -7.17 10.35 8.22
CA LEU A 36 -6.04 9.47 8.57
C LEU A 36 -4.86 9.64 7.58
N PRO A 37 -4.26 10.84 7.45
CA PRO A 37 -3.25 11.12 6.44
C PRO A 37 -1.98 10.28 6.59
N TYR A 38 -1.54 9.92 7.80
CA TYR A 38 -0.37 9.09 8.01
C TYR A 38 -0.64 7.62 7.63
N LEU A 39 -1.84 7.10 7.91
CA LEU A 39 -2.28 5.82 7.37
C LEU A 39 -2.21 5.81 5.83
N GLN A 40 -2.64 6.89 5.18
CA GLN A 40 -2.53 7.02 3.72
C GLN A 40 -1.06 7.05 3.26
N CYS A 41 -0.16 7.65 4.03
CA CYS A 41 1.27 7.62 3.76
C CYS A 41 1.83 6.20 3.80
N ILE A 42 1.42 5.38 4.79
CA ILE A 42 1.80 3.97 4.88
C ILE A 42 1.32 3.19 3.66
N ILE A 43 0.07 3.39 3.23
CA ILE A 43 -0.51 2.69 2.07
C ILE A 43 0.24 3.07 0.80
N ARG A 44 0.54 4.36 0.60
CA ARG A 44 1.33 4.83 -0.55
C ARG A 44 2.74 4.24 -0.54
N GLU A 45 3.45 4.31 0.58
CA GLU A 45 4.81 3.76 0.66
C GLU A 45 4.82 2.24 0.46
N ASN A 46 3.81 1.53 0.97
CA ASN A 46 3.65 0.11 0.67
C ASN A 46 3.43 -0.13 -0.83
N LEU A 47 2.55 0.62 -1.50
CA LEU A 47 2.31 0.48 -2.94
C LEU A 47 3.50 0.90 -3.82
N ARG A 48 4.39 1.74 -3.29
CA ARG A 48 5.64 2.11 -3.96
C ARG A 48 6.66 0.96 -3.91
N LEU A 49 6.88 0.39 -2.73
CA LEU A 49 7.80 -0.73 -2.57
C LEU A 49 7.21 -2.03 -3.12
N TYR A 50 5.96 -2.33 -2.84
CA TYR A 50 5.31 -3.58 -3.23
C TYR A 50 4.05 -3.26 -4.06
N PRO A 51 4.21 -2.78 -5.31
CA PRO A 51 3.08 -2.61 -6.21
C PRO A 51 2.44 -3.97 -6.48
N VAL A 52 1.13 -3.98 -6.82
CA VAL A 52 0.39 -5.24 -7.04
C VAL A 52 1.04 -6.11 -8.11
N GLY A 53 1.63 -5.50 -9.14
CA GLY A 53 2.50 -6.16 -10.10
C GLY A 53 3.73 -5.29 -10.41
N PRO A 54 4.90 -5.89 -10.72
CA PRO A 54 6.12 -5.14 -10.95
C PRO A 54 6.12 -4.44 -12.32
N LEU A 55 5.37 -5.00 -13.28
CA LEU A 55 5.06 -4.42 -14.58
C LEU A 55 3.56 -4.10 -14.63
N LEU A 56 3.18 -2.96 -15.22
CA LEU A 56 1.78 -2.70 -15.53
C LEU A 56 1.27 -3.65 -16.63
N ALA A 57 -0.05 -3.76 -16.74
CA ALA A 57 -0.68 -4.54 -17.80
C ALA A 57 -0.08 -4.18 -19.18
N PRO A 58 0.31 -5.17 -20.01
CA PRO A 58 0.88 -4.91 -21.31
C PRO A 58 -0.04 -4.04 -22.17
N HIS A 59 0.53 -3.02 -22.79
CA HIS A 59 -0.15 -2.19 -23.78
C HIS A 59 0.41 -2.50 -25.18
N GLU A 60 -0.30 -2.05 -26.21
CA GLU A 60 0.15 -2.15 -27.60
C GLU A 60 -0.01 -0.78 -28.28
N SER A 61 0.98 -0.37 -29.08
CA SER A 61 0.88 0.85 -29.90
C SER A 61 -0.16 0.66 -31.01
N SER A 62 -1.20 1.50 -31.02
CA SER A 62 -2.26 1.41 -32.04
C SER A 62 -1.85 1.98 -33.42
N ALA A 63 -0.75 2.73 -33.47
CA ALA A 63 -0.21 3.37 -34.66
C ALA A 63 1.28 3.62 -34.46
N ASP A 64 2.00 3.86 -35.56
CA ASP A 64 3.37 4.34 -35.52
C ASP A 64 3.45 5.62 -34.68
N CYS A 65 4.31 5.61 -33.66
CA CYS A 65 4.50 6.74 -32.78
C CYS A 65 5.97 6.89 -32.39
N SER A 66 6.27 7.87 -31.54
CA SER A 66 7.62 8.05 -31.03
C SER A 66 7.62 8.35 -29.55
N VAL A 67 8.55 7.74 -28.80
CA VAL A 67 8.75 7.99 -27.38
C VAL A 67 10.00 8.83 -27.19
N SER A 68 9.84 9.97 -26.51
CA SER A 68 10.98 10.79 -26.06
C SER A 68 11.52 10.24 -24.74
N VAL A 69 12.83 10.18 -24.59
CA VAL A 69 13.50 9.78 -23.34
C VAL A 69 14.23 10.94 -22.69
N ALA A 70 14.53 10.79 -21.40
CA ALA A 70 15.42 11.71 -20.71
C ALA A 70 16.77 11.82 -21.46
N GLY A 71 17.25 13.05 -21.64
CA GLY A 71 18.45 13.34 -22.45
C GLY A 71 18.17 13.69 -23.91
N GLY A 72 16.90 13.82 -24.33
CA GLY A 72 16.51 14.37 -25.64
C GLY A 72 16.45 13.35 -26.79
N GLY A 73 16.74 12.07 -26.51
CA GLY A 73 16.57 10.99 -27.48
C GLY A 73 15.10 10.76 -27.84
N ARG A 74 14.86 10.33 -29.08
CA ARG A 74 13.52 9.93 -29.56
C ARG A 74 13.62 8.56 -30.24
N TYR A 75 12.74 7.64 -29.84
CA TYR A 75 12.66 6.31 -30.41
C TYR A 75 11.38 6.17 -31.22
N ALA A 76 11.48 5.68 -32.46
CA ALA A 76 10.32 5.28 -33.23
C ALA A 76 9.75 3.97 -32.67
N VAL A 77 8.43 3.91 -32.53
CA VAL A 77 7.68 2.78 -32.02
C VAL A 77 6.63 2.42 -33.08
N PRO A 78 6.86 1.39 -33.90
CA PRO A 78 5.90 0.94 -34.90
C PRO A 78 4.57 0.53 -34.28
N ALA A 79 3.48 0.58 -35.03
CA ALA A 79 2.19 0.00 -34.66
C ALA A 79 2.35 -1.49 -34.32
N GLY A 80 1.58 -1.99 -33.35
CA GLY A 80 1.65 -3.38 -32.87
C GLY A 80 2.80 -3.67 -31.90
N THR A 81 3.56 -2.65 -31.48
CA THR A 81 4.64 -2.84 -30.50
C THR A 81 4.07 -3.00 -29.10
N MET A 82 4.41 -4.09 -28.43
CA MET A 82 4.08 -4.31 -27.03
C MET A 82 4.90 -3.38 -26.11
N LEU A 83 4.22 -2.74 -25.16
CA LEU A 83 4.78 -1.81 -24.20
C LEU A 83 4.58 -2.33 -22.78
N LEU A 84 5.68 -2.44 -22.04
CA LEU A 84 5.71 -2.85 -20.64
C LEU A 84 6.28 -1.72 -19.79
N VAL A 85 5.48 -1.23 -18.83
CA VAL A 85 5.92 -0.17 -17.91
C VAL A 85 6.42 -0.82 -16.63
N ASN A 86 7.72 -0.72 -16.38
CA ASN A 86 8.36 -1.28 -15.19
C ASN A 86 8.23 -0.34 -13.99
N VAL A 87 7.08 -0.42 -13.31
CA VAL A 87 6.80 0.40 -12.13
C VAL A 87 7.68 0.04 -10.95
N HIS A 88 8.06 -1.23 -10.82
CA HIS A 88 8.99 -1.68 -9.77
C HIS A 88 10.31 -0.90 -9.81
N ALA A 89 10.94 -0.83 -10.99
CA ALA A 89 12.18 -0.08 -11.18
C ALA A 89 11.97 1.44 -11.02
N MET A 90 10.89 1.99 -11.57
CA MET A 90 10.59 3.42 -11.44
C MET A 90 10.36 3.85 -9.99
N HIS A 91 9.69 3.01 -9.19
CA HIS A 91 9.37 3.29 -7.79
C HIS A 91 10.60 3.16 -6.88
N ARG A 92 11.69 2.56 -7.38
CA ARG A 92 12.97 2.38 -6.67
C ARG A 92 14.12 3.20 -7.25
N ASP A 93 13.84 4.05 -8.23
CA ASP A 93 14.88 4.87 -8.85
C ASP A 93 15.38 5.95 -7.89
N ALA A 94 16.62 5.81 -7.42
CA ALA A 94 17.24 6.72 -6.47
C ALA A 94 17.29 8.18 -6.95
N ARG A 95 17.26 8.42 -8.27
CA ARG A 95 17.21 9.77 -8.85
C ARG A 95 15.90 10.50 -8.53
N PHE A 96 14.82 9.76 -8.32
CA PHE A 96 13.49 10.30 -8.00
C PHE A 96 13.12 10.11 -6.52
N TRP A 97 13.59 9.02 -5.90
CA TRP A 97 13.19 8.60 -4.56
C TRP A 97 14.22 8.87 -3.47
N GLY A 98 15.43 9.31 -3.84
CA GLY A 98 16.52 9.61 -2.90
C GLY A 98 17.49 8.43 -2.72
N PRO A 99 18.47 8.55 -1.82
CA PRO A 99 19.56 7.58 -1.68
C PRO A 99 19.12 6.22 -1.12
N ASP A 100 17.95 6.14 -0.48
CA ASP A 100 17.44 4.98 0.23
C ASP A 100 16.08 4.49 -0.33
N PRO A 101 15.96 4.26 -1.65
CA PRO A 101 14.67 4.00 -2.28
C PRO A 101 14.07 2.63 -1.90
N GLU A 102 14.87 1.70 -1.39
CA GLU A 102 14.38 0.40 -0.90
C GLU A 102 13.83 0.47 0.53
N SER A 103 14.13 1.54 1.27
CA SER A 103 13.72 1.69 2.67
C SER A 103 12.24 2.09 2.75
N PHE A 104 11.50 1.43 3.65
CA PHE A 104 10.13 1.80 3.98
C PHE A 104 10.11 3.06 4.85
N SER A 105 9.74 4.19 4.24
CA SER A 105 9.53 5.46 4.95
C SER A 105 8.21 6.11 4.51
N PRO A 106 7.11 5.90 5.26
CA PRO A 106 5.84 6.60 5.03
C PRO A 106 6.00 8.12 4.95
N GLU A 107 6.97 8.68 5.68
CA GLU A 107 7.25 10.12 5.76
C GLU A 107 7.59 10.74 4.39
N ARG A 108 7.99 9.94 3.38
CA ARG A 108 8.13 10.41 1.99
C ARG A 108 6.84 11.03 1.45
N PHE A 109 5.69 10.59 1.92
CA PHE A 109 4.37 11.05 1.46
C PHE A 109 3.72 12.08 2.39
N GLU A 110 4.32 12.36 3.55
CA GLU A 110 3.73 13.24 4.55
C GLU A 110 3.77 14.71 4.10
N GLY A 111 2.65 15.41 4.22
CA GLY A 111 2.53 16.81 3.79
C GLY A 111 2.69 17.02 2.28
N GLY A 112 2.38 16.00 1.46
CA GLY A 112 2.47 16.11 0.01
C GLY A 112 3.90 16.10 -0.55
N ARG A 113 4.91 15.73 0.26
CA ARG A 113 6.34 15.72 -0.12
C ARG A 113 6.69 14.92 -1.38
N SER A 114 5.85 13.96 -1.76
CA SER A 114 6.02 13.15 -2.98
C SER A 114 4.95 13.40 -4.04
N GLU A 115 4.15 14.47 -3.91
CA GLU A 115 3.25 14.90 -4.97
C GLU A 115 4.04 15.23 -6.25
N GLY A 116 3.49 14.84 -7.40
CA GLY A 116 4.13 15.03 -8.70
C GLY A 116 5.28 14.05 -9.02
N LYS A 117 5.69 13.18 -8.08
CA LYS A 117 6.61 12.08 -8.40
C LYS A 117 5.92 11.03 -9.27
N TRP A 118 6.70 10.31 -10.07
CA TRP A 118 6.23 9.20 -10.90
C TRP A 118 5.88 7.96 -10.06
N MET A 119 4.76 8.04 -9.35
CA MET A 119 4.16 6.97 -8.57
C MET A 119 2.91 6.46 -9.30
N LEU A 120 2.95 5.22 -9.75
CA LEU A 120 1.97 4.65 -10.70
C LEU A 120 1.43 3.26 -10.28
N PRO A 121 1.06 3.02 -9.01
CA PRO A 121 0.62 1.70 -8.56
C PRO A 121 -0.70 1.25 -9.24
N PHE A 122 -1.44 2.18 -9.82
CA PHE A 122 -2.69 1.96 -10.55
C PHE A 122 -2.60 2.33 -12.04
N GLY A 123 -1.39 2.57 -12.55
CA GLY A 123 -1.15 3.05 -13.92
C GLY A 123 -1.62 4.49 -14.17
N MET A 124 -1.74 4.86 -15.45
CA MET A 124 -2.15 6.20 -15.88
C MET A 124 -2.90 6.18 -17.21
N GLY A 125 -3.49 7.33 -17.58
CA GLY A 125 -4.14 7.53 -18.86
C GLY A 125 -5.42 6.69 -19.03
N ARG A 126 -5.75 6.36 -20.28
CA ARG A 126 -7.02 5.70 -20.66
C ARG A 126 -7.21 4.29 -20.07
N ARG A 127 -6.14 3.67 -19.56
CA ARG A 127 -6.14 2.32 -18.97
C ARG A 127 -5.75 2.34 -17.48
N ARG A 128 -5.79 3.52 -16.84
CA ARG A 128 -5.66 3.62 -15.38
C ARG A 128 -6.68 2.70 -14.72
N CYS A 129 -6.28 2.01 -13.65
CA CYS A 129 -7.10 1.02 -12.97
C CYS A 129 -8.47 1.62 -12.58
N PRO A 130 -9.59 1.11 -13.12
CA PRO A 130 -10.91 1.61 -12.74
C PRO A 130 -11.27 1.30 -11.28
N GLY A 131 -10.59 0.32 -10.66
CA GLY A 131 -10.78 -0.08 -9.28
C GLY A 131 -9.99 0.72 -8.25
N GLU A 132 -9.16 1.70 -8.64
CA GLU A 132 -8.29 2.47 -7.72
C GLU A 132 -9.07 3.06 -6.54
N GLY A 133 -10.20 3.72 -6.81
CA GLY A 133 -11.00 4.35 -5.77
C GLY A 133 -11.55 3.35 -4.74
N LEU A 134 -11.99 2.17 -5.20
CA LEU A 134 -12.45 1.10 -4.31
C LEU A 134 -11.29 0.47 -3.55
N ALA A 135 -10.17 0.19 -4.23
CA ALA A 135 -9.01 -0.45 -3.63
C ALA A 135 -8.42 0.38 -2.50
N VAL A 136 -8.25 1.70 -2.70
CA VAL A 136 -7.72 2.60 -1.66
C VAL A 136 -8.63 2.63 -0.43
N LYS A 137 -9.96 2.62 -0.62
CA LYS A 137 -10.93 2.59 0.49
C LYS A 137 -10.90 1.26 1.24
N VAL A 138 -10.93 0.13 0.52
CA VAL A 138 -10.93 -1.21 1.13
C VAL A 138 -9.62 -1.47 1.87
N VAL A 139 -8.47 -1.16 1.26
CA VAL A 139 -7.16 -1.31 1.91
C VAL A 139 -7.04 -0.35 3.10
N GLY A 140 -7.50 0.88 2.95
CA GLY A 140 -7.54 1.86 4.04
C GLY A 140 -8.35 1.38 5.24
N LEU A 141 -9.59 0.95 5.00
CA LEU A 141 -10.49 0.47 6.04
C LEU A 141 -9.96 -0.80 6.71
N ALA A 142 -9.47 -1.77 5.93
CA ALA A 142 -8.90 -3.00 6.45
C ALA A 142 -7.67 -2.71 7.31
N LEU A 143 -6.72 -1.91 6.81
CA LEU A 143 -5.51 -1.58 7.55
C LEU A 143 -5.82 -0.79 8.83
N ALA A 144 -6.69 0.23 8.73
CA ALA A 144 -7.12 1.01 9.88
C ALA A 144 -7.75 0.10 10.95
N THR A 145 -8.65 -0.80 10.55
CA THR A 145 -9.31 -1.74 11.46
C THR A 145 -8.30 -2.66 12.14
N LEU A 146 -7.36 -3.24 11.38
CA LEU A 146 -6.33 -4.13 11.93
C LEU A 146 -5.43 -3.40 12.93
N VAL A 147 -5.04 -2.16 12.64
CA VAL A 147 -4.20 -1.33 13.53
C VAL A 147 -4.99 -0.85 14.75
N GLN A 148 -6.26 -0.48 14.58
CA GLN A 148 -7.12 0.03 15.64
C GLN A 148 -7.50 -1.05 16.63
N CYS A 149 -7.88 -2.23 16.14
CA CYS A 149 -8.58 -3.24 16.93
C CYS A 149 -7.65 -4.24 17.63
N PHE A 150 -6.44 -4.44 17.12
CA PHE A 150 -5.59 -5.55 17.55
C PHE A 150 -4.19 -5.09 17.91
N GLU A 151 -3.64 -5.71 18.95
CA GLU A 151 -2.19 -5.77 19.15
C GLU A 151 -1.59 -6.81 18.24
N TRP A 152 -0.37 -6.55 17.76
CA TRP A 152 0.33 -7.40 16.80
C TRP A 152 1.75 -7.67 17.27
N ARG A 153 2.18 -8.92 17.10
CA ARG A 153 3.55 -9.34 17.38
C ARG A 153 4.03 -10.32 16.32
N ARG A 154 5.33 -10.30 16.03
CA ARG A 154 6.00 -11.29 15.20
C ARG A 154 6.03 -12.66 15.90
N VAL A 155 6.13 -13.73 15.12
CA VAL A 155 6.41 -15.07 15.65
C VAL A 155 7.91 -15.16 15.93
N GLY A 156 8.30 -14.82 17.16
CA GLY A 156 9.71 -14.71 17.57
C GLY A 156 10.27 -13.28 17.45
N ASP A 157 11.61 -13.19 17.48
CA ASP A 157 12.33 -11.91 17.52
C ASP A 157 12.86 -11.47 16.14
N GLU A 158 12.91 -12.39 15.17
CA GLU A 158 13.33 -12.14 13.80
C GLU A 158 12.40 -11.16 13.08
N GLU A 159 12.92 -10.44 12.10
CA GLU A 159 12.07 -9.62 11.23
C GLU A 159 11.21 -10.50 10.32
N VAL A 160 10.04 -9.98 9.94
CA VAL A 160 9.23 -10.61 8.89
C VAL A 160 10.04 -10.61 7.60
N ASP A 161 10.29 -11.78 7.02
CA ASP A 161 10.92 -11.93 5.72
C ASP A 161 10.12 -11.17 4.66
N MET A 162 10.72 -10.20 3.97
CA MET A 162 10.07 -9.38 2.95
C MET A 162 10.35 -9.84 1.51
N THR A 163 10.97 -10.99 1.33
CA THR A 163 11.30 -11.55 0.01
C THR A 163 10.05 -11.69 -0.86
N GLU A 164 10.19 -11.25 -2.11
CA GLU A 164 9.14 -11.27 -3.12
C GLU A 164 9.03 -12.66 -3.74
N GLY A 165 7.80 -13.15 -3.90
CA GLY A 165 7.51 -14.40 -4.59
C GLY A 165 7.48 -14.21 -6.11
N SER A 166 7.52 -15.31 -6.85
CA SER A 166 7.44 -15.30 -8.32
C SER A 166 5.99 -15.21 -8.80
N GLY A 167 5.72 -14.43 -9.85
CA GLY A 167 4.41 -14.39 -10.51
C GLY A 167 4.19 -13.14 -11.36
N LEU A 168 2.97 -13.00 -11.88
CA LEU A 168 2.53 -11.77 -12.55
C LEU A 168 2.30 -10.62 -11.54
N THR A 169 1.92 -10.99 -10.32
CA THR A 169 1.81 -10.08 -9.17
C THR A 169 3.07 -10.12 -8.32
N MET A 170 3.15 -9.29 -7.28
CA MET A 170 4.22 -9.32 -6.26
C MET A 170 3.73 -9.91 -4.94
N PRO A 171 3.43 -11.22 -4.85
CA PRO A 171 3.14 -11.84 -3.58
C PRO A 171 4.40 -11.89 -2.70
N LYS A 172 4.23 -12.17 -1.41
CA LYS A 172 5.36 -12.54 -0.56
C LYS A 172 5.80 -13.97 -0.88
N ALA A 173 7.11 -14.24 -0.88
CA ALA A 173 7.65 -15.59 -1.05
C ALA A 173 7.20 -16.51 0.10
N VAL A 174 7.25 -15.98 1.32
CA VAL A 174 6.74 -16.62 2.53
C VAL A 174 5.52 -15.84 3.03
N PRO A 175 4.35 -16.48 3.24
CA PRO A 175 3.19 -15.82 3.83
C PRO A 175 3.51 -15.21 5.19
N LEU A 176 2.81 -14.13 5.56
CA LEU A 176 2.96 -13.53 6.88
C LEU A 176 2.34 -14.45 7.95
N GLU A 177 3.14 -14.86 8.92
CA GLU A 177 2.69 -15.41 10.19
C GLU A 177 2.89 -14.37 11.30
N ALA A 178 1.85 -14.12 12.09
CA ALA A 178 1.89 -13.14 13.18
C ALA A 178 0.90 -13.53 14.28
N LEU A 179 1.23 -13.14 15.51
CA LEU A 179 0.34 -13.22 16.67
C LEU A 179 -0.46 -11.93 16.76
N TYR A 180 -1.74 -12.05 17.08
CA TYR A 180 -2.60 -10.90 17.33
C TYR A 180 -3.63 -11.18 18.42
N TRP A 181 -4.03 -10.14 19.13
CA TRP A 181 -5.11 -10.21 20.11
C TRP A 181 -5.86 -8.88 20.18
N PRO A 182 -7.15 -8.88 20.55
CA PRO A 182 -7.91 -7.63 20.69
C PRO A 182 -7.24 -6.67 21.66
N ARG A 183 -7.19 -5.39 21.31
CA ARG A 183 -6.83 -4.33 22.24
C ARG A 183 -7.88 -4.24 23.33
N PRO A 184 -7.50 -4.15 24.63
CA PRO A 184 -8.46 -4.07 25.73
C PRO A 184 -9.51 -2.95 25.55
N GLU A 185 -9.09 -1.80 25.03
CA GLU A 185 -9.97 -0.64 24.81
C GLU A 185 -10.99 -0.88 23.70
N MET A 186 -10.72 -1.81 22.77
CA MET A 186 -11.57 -2.14 21.64
C MET A 186 -12.51 -3.31 21.90
N VAL A 187 -12.31 -4.06 23.01
CA VAL A 187 -13.17 -5.20 23.37
C VAL A 187 -14.66 -4.85 23.39
N PRO A 188 -15.10 -3.71 23.98
CA PRO A 188 -16.51 -3.33 23.95
C PRO A 188 -17.06 -3.14 22.52
N ALA A 189 -16.30 -2.45 21.67
CA ALA A 189 -16.69 -2.20 20.28
C ALA A 189 -16.72 -3.48 19.43
N LEU A 190 -15.81 -4.43 19.70
CA LEU A 190 -15.74 -5.71 19.01
C LEU A 190 -16.80 -6.71 19.50
N SER A 191 -17.16 -6.67 20.78
CA SER A 191 -18.13 -7.61 21.38
C SER A 191 -19.50 -7.50 20.71
N GLY A 192 -19.93 -6.30 20.32
CA GLY A 192 -21.18 -6.09 19.57
C GLY A 192 -21.20 -6.75 18.18
N ILE A 193 -20.03 -7.04 17.60
CA ILE A 193 -19.90 -7.67 16.28
C ILE A 193 -19.90 -9.20 16.40
N PHE A 194 -19.22 -9.75 17.42
CA PHE A 194 -19.17 -11.20 17.65
C PHE A 194 -20.50 -11.79 18.16
N PHE A 195 -21.34 -11.02 18.85
CA PHE A 195 -22.67 -11.48 19.27
C PHE A 195 -23.65 -11.70 18.10
N ILE A 196 -23.46 -11.04 16.95
CA ILE A 196 -24.33 -11.20 15.78
C ILE A 196 -24.10 -12.57 15.11
N TYR A 197 -22.91 -13.17 15.25
CA TYR A 197 -22.59 -14.48 14.68
C TYR A 197 -22.97 -15.67 15.57
N ASN A 198 -23.40 -15.45 16.82
CA ASN A 198 -23.89 -16.51 17.70
C ASN A 198 -25.43 -16.68 17.67
N PHE A 199 -26.13 -15.99 16.77
CA PHE A 199 -27.59 -16.15 16.56
C PHE A 199 -27.95 -17.02 15.34
N PHE A 200 -26.96 -17.63 14.69
CA PHE A 200 -27.15 -18.66 13.66
C PHE A 200 -26.50 -19.98 14.09
N TYR A 201 -26.97 -20.55 15.20
CA TYR A 201 -26.95 -21.99 15.48
C TYR A 201 -28.22 -22.37 16.25
#